data_AF-A0A0G4NXH7-F1
#
_entry.id   AF-A0A0G4NXH7-F1
#
_cell.length_a   1.000
_cell.length_b   1.000
_cell.length_c   1.000
_cell.angle_alpha   90.00
_cell.angle_beta   90.00
_cell.angle_gamma   90.00
#
_symmetry.space_group_name_H-M   'P 1'
#
loop_
_entity.id
_entity.type
_entity.pdbx_description
1 polymer ?
#
loop_
_entity_poly.entity_id
_entity_poly.type
_entity_poly.pdbx_seq_one_letter_code
_entity_poly.pdbx_strand_id
1 'polypeptide(L)'
;MKLLLANNLCWRRLEWSEVLREFSRPRRKNHEMASLLLSWIDVDRILKISNIQRCYLLRGAIANRLDDLLEKILDKSAVLDEDHKANRKGIYLCPLSLAVCYGRPRAVKLLLDHGADPSGEGDCRPVQFALEKGKDIMARLLFGKGAIFDPEKCRGSAEYRQLMKLRMARVRRKPIE
;
A
#
# COMPACT_ATOMS: atom_id res chain seq x y z
N MET A 1 14.23 -14.10 20.29
CA MET A 1 14.26 -12.89 19.44
C MET A 1 15.22 -11.82 19.94
N LYS A 2 15.29 -11.51 21.26
CA LYS A 2 16.36 -10.65 21.84
C LYS A 2 17.80 -11.15 21.55
N LEU A 3 18.01 -12.47 21.47
CA LEU A 3 19.32 -13.08 21.18
C LEU A 3 19.79 -13.00 19.71
N LEU A 4 18.91 -12.68 18.75
CA LEU A 4 19.31 -12.40 17.36
C LEU A 4 19.70 -10.92 17.16
N LEU A 5 19.36 -10.05 18.12
CA LEU A 5 19.55 -8.60 18.05
C LEU A 5 20.78 -8.12 18.82
N ALA A 6 21.28 -8.90 19.79
CA ALA A 6 22.34 -8.49 20.71
C ALA A 6 23.76 -8.92 20.31
N ASN A 7 23.91 -9.90 19.41
CA ASN A 7 25.22 -10.45 19.05
C ASN A 7 25.63 -10.01 17.65
N ASN A 8 26.19 -8.80 17.56
CA ASN A 8 27.36 -8.45 16.74
C ASN A 8 27.50 -9.07 15.32
N LEU A 9 26.40 -9.38 14.64
CA LEU A 9 26.42 -9.83 13.26
C LEU A 9 26.34 -8.61 12.39
N CYS A 10 27.43 -8.35 11.70
CA CYS A 10 27.52 -7.38 10.61
C CYS A 10 26.33 -7.56 9.65
N TRP A 11 25.30 -6.73 9.80
CA TRP A 11 24.19 -6.57 8.85
C TRP A 11 24.70 -6.21 7.43
N ARG A 12 25.99 -5.85 7.29
CA ARG A 12 26.71 -5.76 6.01
C ARG A 12 26.70 -7.07 5.18
N ARG A 13 26.42 -8.23 5.80
CA ARG A 13 26.38 -9.55 5.13
C ARG A 13 24.98 -10.19 5.04
N LEU A 14 23.96 -9.62 5.68
CA LEU A 14 22.57 -10.03 5.46
C LEU A 14 22.03 -9.24 4.27
N GLU A 15 21.43 -9.92 3.30
CA GLU A 15 20.75 -9.22 2.23
C GLU A 15 19.57 -8.44 2.82
N TRP A 16 19.61 -7.10 2.75
CA TRP A 16 18.53 -6.20 3.17
C TRP A 16 17.16 -6.59 2.57
N SER A 17 17.17 -7.33 1.47
CA SER A 17 16.01 -7.94 0.83
C SER A 17 15.19 -8.80 1.80
N GLU A 18 15.82 -9.65 2.61
CA GLU A 18 15.11 -10.59 3.48
C GLU A 18 14.49 -9.92 4.70
N VAL A 19 15.24 -8.98 5.29
CA VAL A 19 14.78 -8.19 6.45
C VAL A 19 13.57 -7.35 6.06
N LEU A 20 13.66 -6.64 4.94
CA LEU A 20 12.55 -5.82 4.44
C LEU A 20 11.37 -6.69 3.98
N ARG A 21 11.63 -7.88 3.40
CA ARG A 21 10.59 -8.85 3.06
C ARG A 21 9.81 -9.28 4.31
N GLU A 22 10.48 -9.63 5.41
CA GLU A 22 9.79 -9.99 6.66
C GLU A 22 9.02 -8.81 7.27
N PHE A 23 9.60 -7.61 7.24
CA PHE A 23 8.93 -6.37 7.67
C PHE A 23 7.64 -6.10 6.88
N SER A 24 7.64 -6.41 5.59
CA SER A 24 6.50 -6.21 4.67
C SER A 24 5.32 -7.18 4.90
N ARG A 25 5.51 -8.21 5.73
CA ARG A 25 4.46 -9.20 6.01
C ARG A 25 3.46 -8.66 7.04
N PRO A 26 2.15 -8.73 6.78
CA PRO A 26 1.13 -8.33 7.74
C PRO A 26 1.08 -9.32 8.92
N ARG A 27 1.85 -9.08 9.98
CA ARG A 27 1.78 -9.86 11.23
C ARG A 27 1.05 -9.05 12.31
N ARG A 28 0.25 -9.73 13.13
CA ARG A 28 -0.68 -9.11 14.10
C ARG A 28 -0.02 -8.25 15.19
N LYS A 29 1.30 -8.38 15.46
CA LYS A 29 2.01 -7.64 16.52
C LYS A 29 3.52 -7.49 16.23
N ASN A 30 3.89 -6.73 15.20
CA ASN A 30 5.30 -6.43 14.89
C ASN A 30 5.69 -4.97 15.16
N HIS A 31 4.94 -4.24 15.98
CA HIS A 31 5.25 -2.83 16.29
C HIS A 31 6.67 -2.63 16.84
N GLU A 32 7.16 -3.56 17.67
CA GLU A 32 8.53 -3.54 18.17
C GLU A 32 9.57 -3.75 17.07
N MET A 33 9.39 -4.76 16.19
CA MET A 33 10.31 -4.97 15.07
C MET A 33 10.28 -3.81 14.07
N ALA A 34 9.11 -3.24 13.81
CA ALA A 34 8.96 -2.03 13.00
C ALA A 34 9.70 -0.84 13.61
N SER A 35 9.53 -0.59 14.92
CA SER A 35 10.20 0.49 15.64
C SER A 35 11.71 0.28 15.73
N LEU A 36 12.18 -0.96 15.90
CA LEU A 36 13.61 -1.33 15.92
C LEU A 36 14.24 -1.19 14.54
N LEU A 37 13.55 -1.62 13.49
CA LEU A 37 14.01 -1.41 12.12
C LEU A 37 14.07 0.08 11.80
N LEU A 38 13.06 0.86 12.19
CA LEU A 38 13.01 2.30 11.99
C LEU A 38 14.12 3.08 12.69
N SER A 39 14.50 2.67 13.90
CA SER A 39 15.58 3.35 14.63
C SER A 39 16.97 3.07 14.03
N TRP A 40 17.10 2.02 13.21
CA TRP A 40 18.39 1.57 12.66
C TRP A 40 18.49 1.75 11.13
N ILE A 41 17.35 1.93 10.44
CA ILE A 41 17.28 2.10 8.99
C ILE A 41 17.63 3.54 8.62
N ASP A 42 18.71 3.68 7.85
CA ASP A 42 18.94 4.85 7.02
C ASP A 42 18.04 4.76 5.77
N VAL A 43 16.87 5.38 5.84
CA VAL A 43 15.88 5.42 4.75
C VAL A 43 16.53 5.97 3.47
N ASP A 44 17.39 6.99 3.57
CA ASP A 44 18.06 7.60 2.42
C ASP A 44 18.97 6.61 1.71
N ARG A 45 19.69 5.80 2.48
CA ARG A 45 20.53 4.75 1.93
C ARG A 45 19.71 3.66 1.25
N ILE A 46 18.61 3.21 1.85
CA ILE A 46 17.77 2.15 1.26
C ILE A 46 17.10 2.60 -0.04
N LEU A 47 16.60 3.84 -0.09
CA LEU A 47 15.97 4.39 -1.28
C LEU A 47 16.93 4.48 -2.49
N LYS A 48 18.24 4.53 -2.24
CA LYS A 48 19.30 4.57 -3.26
C LYS A 48 19.75 3.19 -3.76
N ILE A 49 19.48 2.09 -3.04
CA ILE A 49 20.05 0.77 -3.36
C ILE A 49 19.34 0.11 -4.54
N SER A 50 18.01 -0.09 -4.47
CA SER A 50 17.23 -0.56 -5.62
C SER A 50 15.71 -0.46 -5.40
N ASN A 51 14.95 -0.62 -6.49
CA ASN A 51 13.49 -0.57 -6.50
C ASN A 51 12.85 -1.66 -5.61
N ILE A 52 13.46 -2.86 -5.48
CA ILE A 52 12.84 -3.94 -4.69
C ILE A 52 12.85 -3.66 -3.18
N GLN A 53 13.90 -3.03 -2.64
CA GLN A 53 13.91 -2.66 -1.23
C GLN A 53 12.93 -1.53 -0.94
N ARG A 54 12.80 -0.56 -1.87
CA ARG A 54 11.79 0.51 -1.80
C ARG A 54 10.39 -0.09 -1.71
N CYS A 55 10.06 -1.07 -2.55
CA CYS A 55 8.78 -1.78 -2.52
C CYS A 55 8.47 -2.39 -1.15
N TYR A 56 9.42 -3.12 -0.57
CA TYR A 56 9.22 -3.77 0.71
C TYR A 56 9.10 -2.78 1.87
N LEU A 57 9.88 -1.70 1.83
CA LEU A 57 9.84 -0.65 2.85
C LEU A 57 8.47 0.05 2.84
N LEU A 58 7.99 0.45 1.66
CA LEU A 58 6.67 1.07 1.49
C LEU A 58 5.55 0.12 1.91
N ARG A 59 5.59 -1.15 1.46
CA ARG A 59 4.62 -2.17 1.85
C ARG A 59 4.57 -2.37 3.37
N GLY A 60 5.72 -2.44 4.01
CA GLY A 60 5.82 -2.61 5.46
C GLY A 60 5.34 -1.38 6.22
N ALA A 61 5.58 -0.16 5.73
CA ALA A 61 5.02 1.06 6.32
C ALA A 61 3.48 1.02 6.37
N ILE A 62 2.85 0.67 5.24
CA ILE A 62 1.38 0.54 5.14
C ILE A 62 0.85 -0.61 6.01
N ALA A 63 1.48 -1.79 5.95
CA ALA A 63 1.03 -2.96 6.69
C ALA A 63 1.07 -2.73 8.21
N ASN A 64 2.12 -2.07 8.69
CA ASN A 64 2.39 -1.83 10.11
C ASN A 64 1.84 -0.49 10.64
N ARG A 65 1.12 0.31 9.82
CA ARG A 65 0.53 1.61 10.19
C ARG A 65 1.56 2.67 10.60
N LEU A 66 2.68 2.71 9.89
CA LEU A 66 3.77 3.65 10.15
C LEU A 66 3.58 4.84 9.21
N ASP A 67 2.61 5.70 9.54
CA ASP A 67 2.21 6.82 8.68
C ASP A 67 3.38 7.81 8.49
N ASP A 68 4.14 8.13 9.56
CA ASP A 68 5.30 9.02 9.49
C ASP A 68 6.44 8.46 8.61
N LEU A 69 6.64 7.14 8.65
CA LEU A 69 7.59 6.47 7.75
C LEU A 69 7.08 6.52 6.31
N LEU A 70 5.79 6.28 6.11
CA LEU A 70 5.17 6.34 4.80
C LEU A 70 5.36 7.73 4.20
N GLU A 71 5.00 8.79 4.92
CA GLU A 71 5.19 10.18 4.51
C GLU A 71 6.65 10.47 4.16
N LYS A 72 7.60 10.10 5.05
CA LYS A 72 9.04 10.27 4.80
C LYS A 72 9.54 9.53 3.55
N ILE A 73 8.97 8.37 3.22
CA ILE A 73 9.30 7.63 1.99
C ILE A 73 8.75 8.37 0.77
N LEU A 74 7.52 8.87 0.84
CA LEU A 74 6.83 9.56 -0.25
C LEU A 74 7.48 10.92 -0.57
N ASP A 75 7.84 11.70 0.45
CA ASP A 75 8.58 12.96 0.29
C ASP A 75 9.88 12.80 -0.48
N LYS A 76 10.55 11.66 -0.28
CA LYS A 76 11.87 11.37 -0.86
C LYS A 76 11.79 10.64 -2.19
N SER A 77 10.63 10.08 -2.53
CA SER A 77 10.47 9.23 -3.70
C SER A 77 9.04 9.37 -4.22
N ALA A 78 8.85 10.34 -5.12
CA ALA A 78 7.57 10.61 -5.78
C ALA A 78 7.13 9.52 -6.79
N VAL A 79 7.79 8.36 -6.84
CA VAL A 79 7.55 7.34 -7.87
C VAL A 79 6.61 6.27 -7.35
N LEU A 80 5.31 6.54 -7.42
CA LEU A 80 4.27 5.63 -6.96
C LEU A 80 3.86 4.62 -8.04
N ASP A 81 3.82 5.02 -9.32
CA ASP A 81 3.16 4.22 -10.35
C ASP A 81 3.99 3.93 -11.63
N GLU A 82 5.08 4.65 -11.92
CA GLU A 82 5.76 4.54 -13.24
C GLU A 82 6.84 3.44 -13.36
N ASP A 83 7.52 3.04 -12.27
CA ASP A 83 8.77 2.24 -12.38
C ASP A 83 8.70 0.75 -11.99
N HIS A 84 7.52 0.19 -11.75
CA HIS A 84 7.42 -1.12 -11.09
C HIS A 84 6.81 -2.23 -11.95
N LYS A 85 7.36 -2.46 -13.16
CA LYS A 85 7.18 -3.75 -13.86
C LYS A 85 7.99 -4.85 -13.14
N ALA A 86 7.48 -5.31 -12.00
CA ALA A 86 8.04 -6.46 -11.31
C ALA A 86 7.82 -7.72 -12.17
N ASN A 87 8.93 -8.18 -12.73
CA ASN A 87 9.11 -9.40 -13.51
C ASN A 87 8.20 -10.56 -13.05
N ARG A 88 7.32 -11.01 -13.96
CA ARG A 88 6.55 -12.28 -14.12
C ARG A 88 6.08 -13.16 -12.94
N LYS A 89 6.47 -12.96 -11.67
CA LYS A 89 6.14 -13.86 -10.54
C LYS A 89 5.82 -13.20 -9.19
N GLY A 90 5.39 -11.94 -9.19
CA GLY A 90 4.58 -11.41 -8.09
C GLY A 90 5.30 -10.41 -7.20
N ILE A 91 4.84 -9.18 -7.29
CA ILE A 91 3.94 -8.50 -6.36
C ILE A 91 3.78 -7.14 -7.02
N TYR A 92 2.67 -6.94 -7.73
CA TYR A 92 2.36 -5.64 -8.33
C TYR A 92 2.30 -4.62 -7.19
N LEU A 93 3.29 -3.72 -7.16
CA LEU A 93 3.38 -2.66 -6.17
C LEU A 93 2.28 -1.66 -6.50
N CYS A 94 1.13 -1.82 -5.85
CA CYS A 94 0.08 -0.81 -5.88
C CYS A 94 -0.20 -0.37 -4.45
N PRO A 95 0.61 0.60 -3.96
CA PRO A 95 0.55 1.14 -2.61
C PRO A 95 -0.87 1.44 -2.18
N LEU A 96 -1.62 2.09 -3.07
CA LEU A 96 -2.98 2.53 -2.81
C LEU A 96 -3.93 1.34 -2.68
N SER A 97 -3.88 0.39 -3.61
CA SER A 97 -4.65 -0.86 -3.53
C SER A 97 -4.34 -1.64 -2.25
N LEU A 98 -3.08 -1.66 -1.80
CA LEU A 98 -2.69 -2.31 -0.56
C LEU A 98 -3.24 -1.58 0.68
N ALA A 99 -3.16 -0.25 0.73
CA ALA A 99 -3.70 0.56 1.80
C ALA A 99 -5.22 0.37 1.92
N VAL A 100 -5.92 0.33 0.77
CA VAL A 100 -7.35 -0.03 0.69
C VAL A 100 -7.59 -1.46 1.19
N CYS A 101 -6.76 -2.42 0.78
CA CYS A 101 -6.85 -3.82 1.20
C CYS A 101 -6.68 -4.00 2.71
N TYR A 102 -5.82 -3.21 3.35
CA TYR A 102 -5.68 -3.20 4.81
C TYR A 102 -6.66 -2.27 5.53
N GLY A 103 -7.44 -1.47 4.80
CA GLY A 103 -8.39 -0.52 5.39
C GLY A 103 -7.65 0.54 6.21
N ARG A 104 -6.69 1.22 5.58
CA ARG A 104 -5.82 2.23 6.21
C ARG A 104 -6.17 3.62 5.69
N PRO A 105 -7.16 4.33 6.29
CA PRO A 105 -7.58 5.65 5.81
C PRO A 105 -6.46 6.68 5.69
N ARG A 106 -5.56 6.75 6.69
CA ARG A 106 -4.43 7.69 6.68
C ARG A 106 -3.44 7.39 5.55
N ALA A 107 -3.01 6.13 5.41
CA ALA A 107 -2.17 5.72 4.30
C ALA A 107 -2.83 5.96 2.92
N VAL A 108 -4.15 5.73 2.79
CA VAL A 108 -4.88 6.07 1.55
C VAL A 108 -4.84 7.57 1.28
N LYS A 109 -5.09 8.42 2.28
CA LYS A 109 -5.01 9.88 2.13
C LYS A 109 -3.59 10.31 1.72
N LEU A 110 -2.56 9.90 2.46
CA LEU A 110 -1.17 10.20 2.15
C LEU A 110 -0.82 9.82 0.70
N LEU A 111 -1.11 8.58 0.29
CA LEU A 111 -0.80 8.15 -1.08
C LEU A 111 -1.52 8.97 -2.15
N LEU A 112 -2.78 9.35 -1.91
CA LEU A 112 -3.54 10.21 -2.83
C LEU A 112 -3.04 11.67 -2.83
N ASP A 113 -2.63 12.19 -1.67
CA ASP A 113 -2.06 13.53 -1.53
C ASP A 113 -0.70 13.63 -2.24
N HIS A 114 0.03 12.52 -2.33
CA HIS A 114 1.27 12.37 -3.11
C HIS A 114 1.05 11.91 -4.56
N GLY A 115 -0.19 11.99 -5.08
CA GLY A 115 -0.46 11.83 -6.51
C GLY A 115 -0.67 10.40 -7.01
N ALA A 116 -0.85 9.40 -6.14
CA ALA A 116 -1.26 8.06 -6.58
C ALA A 116 -2.59 8.12 -7.33
N ASP A 117 -2.71 7.40 -8.46
CA ASP A 117 -3.96 7.37 -9.22
C ASP A 117 -5.08 6.68 -8.41
N PRO A 118 -6.16 7.40 -8.03
CA PRO A 118 -7.27 6.83 -7.29
C PRO A 118 -8.08 5.80 -8.07
N SER A 119 -8.04 5.80 -9.41
CA SER A 119 -8.78 4.85 -10.25
C SER A 119 -8.00 3.55 -10.40
N GLY A 120 -6.71 3.70 -10.72
CA GLY A 120 -5.75 2.65 -10.96
C GLY A 120 -6.04 1.82 -12.21
N GLU A 121 -5.01 1.20 -12.77
CA GLU A 121 -5.10 0.41 -14.00
C GLU A 121 -4.57 -1.02 -13.83
N GLY A 122 -4.86 -1.89 -14.81
CA GLY A 122 -4.33 -3.25 -14.81
C GLY A 122 -4.67 -3.99 -13.51
N ASP A 123 -3.70 -4.66 -12.89
CA ASP A 123 -3.94 -5.41 -11.64
C ASP A 123 -4.14 -4.51 -10.39
N CYS A 124 -4.14 -3.19 -10.58
CA CYS A 124 -4.17 -2.20 -9.53
C CYS A 124 -5.44 -1.38 -9.59
N ARG A 125 -6.53 -1.92 -9.01
CA ARG A 125 -7.87 -1.30 -9.07
C ARG A 125 -8.38 -0.96 -7.66
N PRO A 126 -7.85 0.08 -7.00
CA PRO A 126 -8.17 0.40 -5.61
C PRO A 126 -9.66 0.67 -5.39
N VAL A 127 -10.35 1.36 -6.30
CA VAL A 127 -11.78 1.66 -6.18
C VAL A 127 -12.63 0.43 -6.37
N GLN A 128 -12.34 -0.37 -7.41
CA GLN A 128 -13.04 -1.63 -7.64
C GLN A 128 -12.92 -2.53 -6.40
N PHE A 129 -11.71 -2.68 -5.86
CA PHE A 129 -11.48 -3.49 -4.67
C PHE A 129 -12.25 -2.96 -3.45
N ALA A 130 -12.26 -1.64 -3.24
CA ALA A 130 -13.01 -1.03 -2.14
C ALA A 130 -14.52 -1.35 -2.25
N LEU A 131 -15.08 -1.26 -3.45
CA LEU A 131 -16.49 -1.61 -3.71
C LEU A 131 -16.74 -3.12 -3.53
N GLU A 132 -15.88 -3.98 -4.07
CA GLU A 132 -16.00 -5.44 -3.95
C GLU A 132 -15.94 -5.93 -2.50
N LYS A 133 -15.13 -5.30 -1.65
CA LYS A 133 -15.02 -5.64 -0.24
C LYS A 133 -15.94 -4.84 0.68
N GLY A 134 -16.79 -3.97 0.13
CA GLY A 134 -17.72 -3.15 0.90
C GLY A 134 -17.03 -2.15 1.84
N LYS A 135 -15.82 -1.71 1.49
CA LYS A 135 -15.03 -0.76 2.27
C LYS A 135 -15.45 0.67 1.94
N ASP A 136 -16.66 1.02 2.37
CA ASP A 136 -17.31 2.28 1.98
C ASP A 136 -16.47 3.52 2.33
N ILE A 137 -15.77 3.54 3.47
CA ILE A 137 -14.86 4.65 3.84
C ILE A 137 -13.73 4.79 2.81
N MET A 138 -13.13 3.68 2.38
CA MET A 138 -12.04 3.71 1.40
C MET A 138 -12.55 4.15 0.03
N ALA A 139 -13.71 3.62 -0.39
CA ALA A 139 -14.35 4.03 -1.65
C ALA A 139 -14.68 5.53 -1.65
N ARG A 140 -15.17 6.07 -0.53
CA ARG A 140 -15.42 7.52 -0.37
C ARG A 140 -14.14 8.34 -0.50
N LEU A 141 -13.04 7.94 0.15
CA LEU A 141 -11.77 8.65 0.03
C LEU A 141 -11.27 8.68 -1.42
N LEU A 142 -11.36 7.55 -2.13
CA LEU A 142 -10.94 7.45 -3.52
C LEU A 142 -11.82 8.32 -4.44
N PHE A 143 -13.14 8.26 -4.29
CA PHE A 143 -14.06 9.12 -5.05
C PHE A 143 -13.87 10.60 -4.73
N GLY A 144 -13.59 10.96 -3.47
CA GLY A 144 -13.29 12.33 -3.06
C GLY A 144 -12.02 12.89 -3.70
N LYS A 145 -11.12 12.03 -4.19
CA LYS A 145 -9.89 12.39 -4.92
C LYS A 145 -10.02 12.19 -6.43
N GLY A 146 -11.24 12.01 -6.95
CA GLY A 146 -11.49 11.98 -8.39
C GLY A 146 -11.43 10.57 -9.03
N ALA A 147 -11.49 9.49 -8.24
CA ALA A 147 -11.61 8.14 -8.79
C ALA A 147 -12.75 8.00 -9.81
N ILE A 148 -12.43 7.41 -10.95
CA ILE A 148 -13.41 7.02 -11.97
C ILE A 148 -13.55 5.50 -11.92
N PHE A 149 -14.79 5.02 -11.84
CA PHE A 149 -15.08 3.59 -11.90
C PHE A 149 -16.34 3.36 -12.73
N ASP A 150 -16.20 2.55 -13.77
CA ASP A 150 -17.26 2.16 -14.67
C ASP A 150 -17.59 0.67 -14.49
N PRO A 151 -18.72 0.33 -13.85
CA PRO A 151 -19.16 -1.06 -13.69
C PRO A 151 -19.33 -1.80 -15.03
N GLU A 152 -19.62 -1.12 -16.14
CA GLU A 152 -19.82 -1.77 -17.44
C GLU A 152 -18.51 -2.30 -18.04
N LYS A 153 -17.41 -1.61 -17.77
CA LYS A 153 -16.06 -2.02 -18.20
C LYS A 153 -15.45 -3.10 -17.30
N CYS A 154 -16.07 -3.42 -16.16
CA CYS A 154 -15.59 -4.45 -15.27
C CYS A 154 -15.84 -5.85 -15.83
N ARG A 155 -14.83 -6.72 -15.76
CA ARG A 155 -14.99 -8.14 -16.08
C ARG A 155 -15.88 -8.79 -15.03
N GLY A 156 -17.00 -9.38 -15.45
CA GLY A 156 -17.93 -10.05 -14.55
C GLY A 156 -19.29 -10.32 -15.21
N SER A 157 -20.16 -11.04 -14.50
CA SER A 157 -21.53 -11.30 -14.95
C SER A 157 -22.39 -10.02 -14.88
N ALA A 158 -23.58 -10.04 -15.50
CA ALA A 158 -24.52 -8.93 -15.43
C ALA A 158 -24.93 -8.61 -13.98
N GLU A 159 -25.10 -9.65 -13.16
CA GLU A 159 -25.42 -9.54 -11.74
C GLU A 159 -24.28 -8.86 -10.97
N TYR A 160 -23.03 -9.19 -11.28
CA TYR A 160 -21.87 -8.55 -10.67
C TYR A 160 -21.81 -7.06 -10.99
N ARG A 161 -22.03 -6.67 -12.26
CA ARG A 161 -22.08 -5.26 -12.66
C ARG A 161 -23.21 -4.50 -11.96
N GLN A 162 -24.38 -5.12 -11.85
CA GLN A 162 -25.51 -4.56 -11.12
C GLN A 162 -25.21 -4.37 -9.63
N LEU A 163 -24.54 -5.34 -9.00
CA LEU A 163 -24.09 -5.23 -7.62
C LEU A 163 -23.10 -4.07 -7.43
N MET A 164 -22.16 -3.90 -8.35
CA MET A 164 -21.21 -2.78 -8.30
C MET A 164 -21.91 -1.42 -8.43
N LYS A 165 -22.92 -1.29 -9.31
CA LYS A 165 -23.76 -0.08 -9.41
C LYS A 165 -24.44 0.25 -8.09
N LEU A 166 -25.05 -0.75 -7.44
CA LEU A 166 -25.74 -0.58 -6.15
C LEU A 166 -24.77 -0.14 -5.05
N ARG A 167 -23.59 -0.76 -4.97
CA ARG A 167 -22.56 -0.40 -3.98
C ARG A 167 -22.02 1.00 -4.22
N MET A 168 -21.75 1.37 -5.48
CA MET A 168 -21.32 2.72 -5.84
C MET A 168 -22.38 3.77 -5.47
N ALA A 169 -23.66 3.51 -5.76
CA ALA A 169 -24.76 4.39 -5.37
C ALA A 169 -24.87 4.53 -3.84
N ARG A 170 -24.70 3.44 -3.08
CA ARG A 170 -24.67 3.47 -1.62
C ARG A 170 -23.54 4.35 -1.08
N VAL A 171 -22.34 4.22 -1.62
CA VAL A 171 -21.16 5.00 -1.22
C VAL A 171 -21.36 6.49 -1.47
N ARG A 172 -21.93 6.86 -2.63
CA ARG A 172 -22.19 8.26 -3.01
C ARG A 172 -23.29 8.95 -2.20
N ARG A 173 -24.24 8.19 -1.65
CA ARG A 173 -25.34 8.73 -0.84
C ARG A 173 -24.94 9.12 0.58
N LYS A 174 -23.81 8.61 1.09
CA LYS A 174 -23.33 8.91 2.44
C LYS A 174 -22.26 10.01 2.37
N PRO A 175 -22.41 11.14 3.08
CA PRO A 175 -21.37 12.15 3.12
C PRO A 175 -20.07 11.59 3.71
N ILE A 176 -18.96 12.25 3.37
CA ILE A 176 -17.66 11.98 3.97
C ILE A 176 -17.71 12.58 5.38
N GLU A 177 -17.78 11.73 6.41
CA GLU A 177 -17.53 12.12 7.81
C GLU A 177 -16.04 12.41 8.03
#